data_AF-A0A564XY63-F1
#
_entry.id   AF-A0A564XY63-F1
#
_cell.length_a   1.000
_cell.length_b   1.000
_cell.length_c   1.000
_cell.angle_alpha   90.00
_cell.angle_beta   90.00
_cell.angle_gamma   90.00
#
_symmetry.space_group_name_H-M   'P 1'
#
loop_
_entity.id
_entity.type
_entity.pdbx_description
1 polymer ?
#
loop_
_entity_poly.entity_id
_entity_poly.type
_entity_poly.pdbx_seq_one_letter_code
_entity_poly.pdbx_strand_id
1 'polypeptide(L)'
;MRGVSSRVAEEFDNVMVKCAVTEPKCVTFDHNITFSVGYGNESGIPKFIDDGVIGLSPGSIKEITISINSLTADEKQFLCLEKTKESFATFVLELLQLRKLKEVWEMTEKEKISSARQCKCRGNSHLQEGKYPRALRAYKLGIQCLEGSVSVKPAKDVSISRIDPDAQQIYSNLLTNAALCLLKIASHPEKPATISTGKPVSTEKLMRHCINLCEKALELDQNNAKALYRMAQAHAQTKSYEYASLIGQKAVAVLKSKGLNPAAVEISISTWEEARRAAKREEYEHVHSAFLTRAIELRKQGRLFAN
;
A
#
# COMPACT_ATOMS: atom_id res chain seq x y z
N MET A 1 -27.17 -6.97 -12.68
CA MET A 1 -26.19 -8.03 -13.03
C MET A 1 -24.83 -7.56 -12.57
N ARG A 2 -24.03 -8.20 -11.72
CA ARG A 2 -24.03 -9.48 -11.00
C ARG A 2 -23.20 -9.24 -9.73
N GLY A 3 -23.44 -10.04 -8.71
CA GLY A 3 -22.54 -10.21 -7.57
C GLY A 3 -22.89 -11.52 -6.90
N VAL A 4 -22.87 -12.63 -7.66
CA VAL A 4 -22.85 -13.94 -7.03
C VAL A 4 -21.59 -13.92 -6.18
N SER A 5 -21.75 -13.84 -4.86
CA SER A 5 -20.68 -14.00 -3.89
C SER A 5 -19.77 -15.10 -4.42
N SER A 6 -18.53 -14.76 -4.75
CA SER A 6 -17.59 -15.73 -5.28
C SER A 6 -17.54 -16.88 -4.27
N ARG A 7 -17.87 -18.11 -4.71
CA ARG A 7 -17.83 -19.28 -3.83
C ARG A 7 -16.39 -19.72 -3.55
N VAL A 8 -15.41 -18.92 -3.96
CA VAL A 8 -13.98 -19.21 -3.86
C VAL A 8 -13.33 -18.35 -2.80
N ALA A 9 -12.31 -18.89 -2.14
CA ALA A 9 -11.51 -18.16 -1.17
C ALA A 9 -10.69 -17.06 -1.86
N GLU A 10 -10.80 -15.85 -1.36
CA GLU A 10 -10.05 -14.68 -1.80
C GLU A 10 -9.18 -14.15 -0.66
N GLU A 11 -8.21 -13.29 -0.99
CA GLU A 11 -7.39 -12.61 0.02
C GLU A 11 -8.29 -11.93 1.07
N PHE A 12 -7.91 -12.00 2.34
CA PHE A 12 -8.63 -11.52 3.53
C PHE A 12 -9.79 -12.38 4.04
N ASP A 13 -10.26 -13.37 3.27
CA ASP A 13 -11.29 -14.30 3.78
C ASP A 13 -10.75 -15.16 4.91
N ASN A 14 -11.62 -15.50 5.88
CA ASN A 14 -11.27 -16.41 6.94
C ASN A 14 -11.64 -17.84 6.53
N VAL A 15 -10.65 -18.72 6.50
CA VAL A 15 -10.78 -20.09 6.03
C VAL A 15 -10.45 -21.09 7.13
N MET A 16 -11.10 -22.25 7.08
CA MET A 16 -10.71 -23.46 7.80
C MET A 16 -10.34 -24.52 6.77
N VAL A 17 -9.10 -24.97 6.80
CA VAL A 17 -8.52 -25.88 5.81
C VAL A 17 -8.00 -27.10 6.54
N LYS A 18 -8.38 -28.27 6.07
CA LYS A 18 -7.77 -29.53 6.48
C LYS A 18 -6.53 -29.74 5.63
N CYS A 19 -5.37 -29.85 6.26
CA CYS A 19 -4.10 -30.11 5.59
C CYS A 19 -3.61 -31.49 6.02
N ALA A 20 -3.46 -32.39 5.06
CA ALA A 20 -2.97 -33.74 5.28
C ALA A 20 -1.73 -34.04 4.42
N VAL A 21 -0.71 -34.68 5.00
CA VAL A 21 0.44 -35.21 4.25
C VAL A 21 0.06 -36.58 3.68
N THR A 22 0.13 -36.72 2.35
CA THR A 22 -0.03 -38.01 1.68
C THR A 22 1.30 -38.70 1.43
N GLU A 23 2.34 -37.93 1.12
CA GLU A 23 3.69 -38.42 0.90
C GLU A 23 4.70 -37.50 1.59
N PRO A 24 5.72 -38.05 2.30
CA PRO A 24 6.01 -39.46 2.45
C PRO A 24 5.13 -40.16 3.52
N LYS A 25 4.77 -41.43 3.28
CA LYS A 25 3.90 -42.25 4.17
C LYS A 25 4.42 -42.42 5.60
N CYS A 26 5.70 -42.11 5.85
CA CYS A 26 6.32 -42.17 7.16
C CYS A 26 5.97 -40.97 8.06
N VAL A 27 5.36 -39.93 7.50
CA VAL A 27 4.89 -38.75 8.24
C VAL A 27 3.37 -38.79 8.30
N THR A 28 2.82 -38.56 9.49
CA THR A 28 1.40 -38.35 9.69
C THR A 28 1.23 -36.90 10.15
N PHE A 29 0.62 -36.11 9.29
CA PHE A 29 0.18 -34.76 9.60
C PHE A 29 -1.23 -34.66 9.04
N ASP A 30 -2.22 -34.49 9.91
CA ASP A 30 -3.62 -34.27 9.56
C ASP A 30 -4.21 -33.29 10.57
N HIS A 31 -4.26 -32.02 10.18
CA HIS A 31 -4.72 -30.94 11.06
C HIS A 31 -5.66 -29.97 10.35
N ASN A 32 -6.64 -29.49 11.11
CA ASN A 32 -7.50 -28.39 10.70
C ASN A 32 -6.84 -27.06 11.10
N ILE A 33 -6.59 -26.21 10.11
CA ILE A 33 -5.88 -24.95 10.26
C ILE A 33 -6.85 -23.81 9.93
N THR A 34 -6.94 -22.82 10.80
CA THR A 34 -7.79 -21.63 10.58
C THR A 34 -6.96 -20.37 10.44
N PHE A 35 -7.15 -19.61 9.37
CA PHE A 35 -6.40 -18.39 9.11
C PHE A 35 -7.10 -17.44 8.13
N SER A 36 -6.58 -16.22 8.01
CA SER A 36 -7.00 -15.28 6.96
C SER A 36 -6.12 -15.47 5.72
N VAL A 37 -6.74 -15.73 4.57
CA VAL A 37 -6.03 -15.95 3.30
C VAL A 37 -5.21 -14.72 2.90
N GLY A 38 -3.98 -14.94 2.45
CA GLY A 38 -2.95 -13.93 2.17
C GLY A 38 -2.14 -13.49 3.40
N TYR A 39 -2.53 -13.95 4.59
CA TYR A 39 -1.93 -13.60 5.89
C TYR A 39 -1.57 -14.85 6.70
N GLY A 40 -1.35 -16.00 6.06
CA GLY A 40 -0.97 -17.24 6.74
C GLY A 40 0.27 -17.09 7.61
N ASN A 41 1.22 -16.25 7.20
CA ASN A 41 2.43 -15.93 7.97
C ASN A 41 2.13 -15.41 9.39
N GLU A 42 1.04 -14.66 9.60
CA GLU A 42 0.65 -14.15 10.94
C GLU A 42 0.32 -15.30 11.90
N SER A 43 -0.13 -16.43 11.35
CA SER A 43 -0.50 -17.63 12.10
C SER A 43 0.58 -18.72 12.04
N GLY A 44 1.79 -18.39 11.55
CA GLY A 44 2.88 -19.35 11.38
C GLY A 44 2.62 -20.40 10.29
N ILE A 45 1.69 -20.12 9.37
CA ILE A 45 1.28 -21.08 8.34
C ILE A 45 2.22 -20.96 7.14
N PRO A 46 2.78 -22.09 6.66
CA PRO A 46 3.64 -22.11 5.48
C PRO A 46 3.00 -21.45 4.27
N LYS A 47 3.80 -20.69 3.52
CA LYS A 47 3.32 -19.88 2.39
C LYS A 47 2.60 -20.69 1.31
N PHE A 48 3.01 -21.94 1.07
CA PHE A 48 2.38 -22.79 0.06
C PHE A 48 0.95 -23.20 0.43
N ILE A 49 0.62 -23.28 1.73
CA ILE A 49 -0.75 -23.54 2.20
C ILE A 49 -1.60 -22.30 1.95
N ASP A 50 -1.08 -21.12 2.29
CA ASP A 50 -1.77 -19.85 2.08
C ASP A 50 -2.05 -19.58 0.59
N ASP A 51 -1.02 -19.63 -0.25
CA ASP A 51 -1.14 -19.49 -1.71
C ASP A 51 -1.98 -20.62 -2.33
N GLY A 52 -1.96 -21.81 -1.72
CA GLY A 52 -2.69 -22.99 -2.14
C GLY A 52 -4.21 -22.83 -2.06
N VAL A 53 -4.69 -22.10 -1.04
CA VAL A 53 -6.11 -21.95 -0.73
C VAL A 53 -6.80 -20.89 -1.59
N ILE A 54 -6.06 -19.93 -2.13
CA ILE A 54 -6.59 -18.91 -3.03
C ILE A 54 -7.28 -19.57 -4.23
N GLY A 55 -8.54 -19.23 -4.47
CA GLY A 55 -9.36 -19.77 -5.56
C GLY A 55 -10.07 -21.09 -5.27
N LEU A 56 -9.91 -21.68 -4.08
CA LEU A 56 -10.61 -22.91 -3.70
C LEU A 56 -12.05 -22.67 -3.28
N SER A 57 -12.94 -23.59 -3.64
CA SER A 57 -14.34 -23.60 -3.17
C SER A 57 -14.49 -24.49 -1.93
N PRO A 58 -15.46 -24.23 -1.03
CA PRO A 58 -15.74 -25.13 0.09
C PRO A 58 -16.00 -26.56 -0.37
N GLY A 59 -15.39 -27.54 0.29
CA GLY A 59 -15.43 -28.96 -0.08
C GLY A 59 -14.52 -29.35 -1.25
N SER A 60 -13.81 -28.40 -1.87
CA SER A 60 -12.81 -28.73 -2.89
C SER A 60 -11.49 -29.15 -2.25
N ILE A 61 -10.81 -30.07 -2.94
CA ILE A 61 -9.54 -30.65 -2.55
C ILE A 61 -8.49 -30.21 -3.56
N LYS A 62 -7.30 -29.85 -3.09
CA LYS A 62 -6.14 -29.52 -3.91
C LYS A 62 -4.91 -30.24 -3.39
N GLU A 63 -4.25 -30.93 -4.30
CA GLU A 63 -2.98 -31.59 -4.02
C GLU A 63 -1.82 -30.66 -4.41
N ILE A 64 -0.82 -30.54 -3.54
CA ILE A 64 0.35 -29.69 -3.73
C ILE A 64 1.59 -30.49 -3.35
N THR A 65 2.52 -30.61 -4.28
CA THR A 65 3.84 -31.21 -4.05
C THR A 65 4.88 -30.10 -3.91
N ILE A 66 5.67 -30.16 -2.84
CA ILE A 66 6.73 -29.19 -2.55
C ILE A 66 8.06 -29.90 -2.30
N SER A 67 9.16 -29.17 -2.55
CA SER A 67 10.49 -29.64 -2.13
C SER A 67 10.71 -29.32 -0.65
N ILE A 68 11.04 -30.33 0.15
CA ILE A 68 11.28 -30.19 1.59
C ILE A 68 12.48 -29.26 1.85
N ASN A 69 13.43 -29.19 0.93
CA ASN A 69 14.62 -28.34 1.04
C ASN A 69 14.30 -26.84 0.95
N SER A 70 13.14 -26.47 0.38
CA SER A 70 12.71 -25.07 0.28
C SER A 70 12.06 -24.53 1.56
N LEU A 71 11.73 -25.41 2.51
CA LEU A 71 11.09 -25.05 3.78
C LEU A 71 12.11 -24.60 4.82
N THR A 72 11.69 -23.62 5.63
CA THR A 72 12.41 -23.18 6.84
C THR A 72 12.36 -24.24 7.95
N ALA A 73 13.21 -24.10 8.97
CA ALA A 73 13.23 -25.03 10.11
C ALA A 73 11.87 -25.06 10.84
N ASP A 74 11.27 -23.89 11.07
CA ASP A 74 9.98 -23.75 11.74
C ASP A 74 8.84 -24.40 10.93
N GLU A 75 8.84 -24.25 9.60
CA GLU A 75 7.86 -24.90 8.73
C GLU A 75 8.03 -26.43 8.71
N LYS A 76 9.27 -26.93 8.78
CA LYS A 76 9.54 -28.37 8.88
C LYS A 76 9.04 -28.94 10.20
N GLN A 77 9.22 -28.20 11.30
CA GLN A 77 8.68 -28.56 12.61
C GLN A 77 7.15 -28.56 12.58
N PHE A 78 6.55 -27.50 12.04
CA PHE A 78 5.09 -27.36 11.89
C PHE A 78 4.48 -28.55 11.14
N LEU A 79 5.10 -28.98 10.04
CA LEU A 79 4.60 -30.09 9.19
C LEU A 79 5.08 -31.48 9.63
N CYS A 80 5.79 -31.60 10.76
CA CYS A 80 6.37 -32.85 11.25
C CYS A 80 7.34 -33.54 10.25
N LEU A 81 8.07 -32.77 9.45
CA LEU A 81 8.98 -33.26 8.39
C LEU A 81 10.45 -33.42 8.83
N GLU A 82 10.79 -33.06 10.07
CA GLU A 82 12.18 -32.96 10.56
C GLU A 82 13.01 -34.24 10.38
N LYS A 83 12.37 -35.41 10.50
CA LYS A 83 13.04 -36.72 10.52
C LYS A 83 13.06 -37.42 9.17
N THR A 84 12.47 -36.82 8.14
CA THR A 84 12.37 -37.45 6.82
C THR A 84 13.68 -37.33 6.05
N LYS A 85 14.02 -38.39 5.30
CA LYS A 85 15.15 -38.36 4.34
C LYS A 85 14.70 -38.03 2.92
N GLU A 86 13.41 -37.76 2.76
CA GLU A 86 12.77 -37.55 1.47
C GLU A 86 13.03 -36.13 0.97
N SER A 87 13.08 -35.97 -0.35
CA SER A 87 13.35 -34.67 -0.97
C SER A 87 12.08 -33.87 -1.29
N PHE A 88 10.94 -34.56 -1.38
CA PHE A 88 9.64 -33.99 -1.71
C PHE A 88 8.57 -34.48 -0.74
N ALA A 89 7.56 -33.64 -0.52
CA ALA A 89 6.36 -33.99 0.22
C ALA A 89 5.12 -33.53 -0.55
N THR A 90 4.08 -34.35 -0.51
CA THR A 90 2.79 -34.10 -1.14
C THR A 90 1.74 -33.88 -0.07
N PHE A 91 1.00 -32.79 -0.21
CA PHE A 91 -0.01 -32.33 0.72
C PHE A 91 -1.36 -32.27 0.03
N VAL A 92 -2.39 -32.65 0.75
CA VAL A 92 -3.78 -32.50 0.34
C VAL A 92 -4.41 -31.43 1.21
N LEU A 93 -4.85 -30.35 0.56
CA LEU A 93 -5.58 -29.25 1.17
C LEU A 93 -7.06 -29.38 0.83
N GLU A 94 -7.91 -29.50 1.85
CA GLU A 94 -9.36 -29.50 1.71
C GLU A 94 -9.93 -28.26 2.40
N LEU A 95 -10.63 -27.41 1.65
CA LEU A 95 -11.26 -26.22 2.22
C LEU A 95 -12.58 -26.61 2.91
N LEU A 96 -12.56 -26.75 4.24
CA LEU A 96 -13.74 -27.16 5.02
C LEU A 96 -14.75 -26.02 5.16
N GLN A 97 -14.29 -24.83 5.56
CA GLN A 97 -15.16 -23.67 5.78
C GLN A 97 -14.56 -22.42 5.15
N LEU A 98 -15.41 -21.62 4.49
CA LEU A 98 -15.08 -20.29 3.99
C LEU A 98 -16.01 -19.28 4.64
N ARG A 99 -15.44 -18.33 5.38
CA ARG A 99 -16.15 -17.17 5.93
C ARG A 99 -15.67 -15.93 5.19
N LYS A 100 -16.51 -15.45 4.28
CA LYS A 100 -16.28 -14.19 3.59
C LYS A 100 -16.18 -13.04 4.59
N LEU A 101 -15.35 -12.05 4.27
CA LEU A 101 -15.37 -10.80 5.02
C LEU A 101 -16.79 -10.20 4.92
N LYS A 102 -17.34 -9.76 6.05
CA LYS A 102 -18.61 -9.01 6.04
C LYS A 102 -18.44 -7.78 5.15
N GLU A 103 -19.48 -7.42 4.43
CA GLU A 103 -19.48 -6.17 3.69
C GLU A 103 -19.55 -4.98 4.66
N VAL A 104 -18.99 -3.82 4.28
CA VAL A 104 -18.85 -2.67 5.20
C VAL A 104 -20.20 -2.21 5.76
N TRP A 105 -21.28 -2.32 4.97
CA TRP A 105 -22.63 -1.94 5.39
C TRP A 105 -23.27 -2.93 6.38
N GLU A 106 -22.77 -4.17 6.46
CA GLU A 106 -23.23 -5.19 7.41
C GLU A 106 -22.48 -5.11 8.75
N MET A 107 -21.39 -4.34 8.79
CA MET A 107 -20.58 -4.18 10.00
C MET A 107 -21.16 -3.12 10.93
N THR A 108 -21.18 -3.44 12.22
CA THR A 108 -21.39 -2.45 13.28
C THR A 108 -20.19 -1.49 13.34
N GLU A 109 -20.36 -0.30 13.93
CA GLU A 109 -19.26 0.66 14.09
C GLU A 109 -18.05 0.07 14.85
N LYS A 110 -18.30 -0.76 15.87
CA LYS A 110 -17.24 -1.47 16.61
C LYS A 110 -16.48 -2.46 15.72
N GLU A 111 -17.20 -3.21 14.88
CA GLU A 111 -16.59 -4.15 13.93
C GLU A 111 -15.77 -3.41 12.86
N LYS A 112 -16.26 -2.27 12.34
CA LYS A 112 -15.51 -1.43 11.39
C LYS A 112 -14.18 -0.96 11.97
N ILE A 113 -14.20 -0.46 13.21
CA ILE A 113 -13.00 -0.01 13.92
C ILE A 113 -12.03 -1.17 14.14
N SER A 114 -12.53 -2.35 14.53
CA SER A 114 -11.71 -3.55 14.73
C SER A 114 -11.07 -4.03 13.43
N SER A 115 -11.86 -4.11 12.34
CA SER A 115 -11.39 -4.49 11.01
C SER A 115 -10.31 -3.53 10.51
N ALA A 116 -10.56 -2.22 10.60
CA ALA A 116 -9.59 -1.20 10.20
C ALA A 116 -8.30 -1.24 11.04
N ARG A 117 -8.41 -1.56 12.33
CA ARG A 117 -7.24 -1.77 13.20
C ARG A 117 -6.40 -2.96 12.74
N GLN A 118 -7.03 -4.07 12.38
CA GLN A 118 -6.34 -5.25 11.84
C GLN A 118 -5.66 -4.93 10.50
N CYS A 119 -6.36 -4.27 9.58
CA CYS A 119 -5.80 -3.79 8.32
C CYS A 119 -4.59 -2.88 8.52
N LYS A 120 -4.63 -1.99 9.53
CA LYS A 120 -3.49 -1.13 9.90
C LYS A 120 -2.29 -1.95 10.36
N CYS A 121 -2.49 -2.94 11.23
CA CYS A 121 -1.42 -3.80 11.73
C CYS A 121 -0.78 -4.61 10.60
N ARG A 122 -1.60 -5.24 9.75
CA ARG A 122 -1.18 -5.95 8.53
C ARG A 122 -0.36 -5.07 7.60
N GLY A 123 -0.87 -3.89 7.29
CA GLY A 123 -0.18 -2.91 6.45
C GLY A 123 1.16 -2.47 7.03
N ASN A 124 1.25 -2.31 8.36
CA ASN A 124 2.49 -1.94 9.03
C ASN A 124 3.55 -3.06 8.91
N SER A 125 3.17 -4.33 9.08
CA SER A 125 4.09 -5.47 8.89
C SER A 125 4.67 -5.47 7.48
N HIS A 126 3.81 -5.38 6.46
CA HIS A 126 4.27 -5.35 5.07
C HIS A 126 5.10 -4.10 4.73
N LEU A 127 4.80 -2.96 5.36
CA LEU A 127 5.58 -1.75 5.19
C LEU A 127 7.00 -1.90 5.75
N GLN A 128 7.15 -2.57 6.91
CA GLN A 128 8.45 -2.89 7.50
C GLN A 128 9.25 -3.89 6.65
N GLU A 129 8.57 -4.85 6.04
CA GLU A 129 9.15 -5.81 5.10
C GLU A 129 9.48 -5.21 3.71
N GLY A 130 9.16 -3.94 3.47
CA GLY A 130 9.36 -3.28 2.17
C GLY A 130 8.39 -3.69 1.06
N LYS A 131 7.35 -4.48 1.37
CA LYS A 131 6.32 -4.95 0.42
C LYS A 131 5.24 -3.89 0.21
N TYR A 132 5.62 -2.75 -0.37
CA TYR A 132 4.75 -1.57 -0.49
C TYR A 132 3.41 -1.80 -1.20
N PRO A 133 3.32 -2.59 -2.30
CA PRO A 133 2.03 -2.84 -2.95
C PRO A 133 1.05 -3.61 -2.06
N ARG A 134 1.54 -4.61 -1.31
CA ARG A 134 0.72 -5.38 -0.35
C ARG A 134 0.29 -4.51 0.82
N ALA A 135 1.22 -3.72 1.38
CA ALA A 135 0.91 -2.75 2.44
C ALA A 135 -0.18 -1.77 2.00
N LEU A 136 -0.07 -1.21 0.79
CA LEU A 136 -1.08 -0.31 0.22
C LEU A 136 -2.45 -0.96 0.11
N ARG A 137 -2.53 -2.22 -0.31
CA ARG A 137 -3.79 -2.97 -0.40
C ARG A 137 -4.46 -3.11 0.97
N ALA A 138 -3.69 -3.52 1.99
CA ALA A 138 -4.19 -3.63 3.36
C ALA A 138 -4.69 -2.29 3.90
N TYR A 139 -3.94 -1.19 3.70
CA TYR A 139 -4.39 0.13 4.13
C TYR A 139 -5.66 0.60 3.41
N LYS A 140 -5.79 0.35 2.10
CA LYS A 140 -6.99 0.70 1.33
C LYS A 140 -8.23 0.00 1.84
N LEU A 141 -8.14 -1.27 2.19
CA LEU A 141 -9.27 -2.01 2.79
C LEU A 141 -9.66 -1.44 4.15
N GLY A 142 -8.68 -1.08 4.98
CA GLY A 142 -8.93 -0.40 6.24
C GLY A 142 -9.60 0.97 6.06
N ILE A 143 -9.19 1.74 5.04
CA ILE A 143 -9.82 3.03 4.68
C ILE A 143 -11.27 2.79 4.28
N GLN A 144 -11.55 1.80 3.42
CA GLN A 144 -12.90 1.47 2.99
C GLN A 144 -13.82 1.07 4.15
N CYS A 145 -13.30 0.37 5.16
CA CYS A 145 -14.07 0.01 6.36
C CYS A 145 -14.54 1.22 7.18
N LEU A 146 -13.76 2.32 7.17
CA LEU A 146 -14.03 3.52 7.97
C LEU A 146 -14.52 4.72 7.14
N GLU A 147 -14.55 4.60 5.81
CA GLU A 147 -15.05 5.66 4.94
C GLU A 147 -16.56 5.82 5.16
N GLY A 148 -16.98 7.03 5.54
CA GLY A 148 -18.38 7.30 5.90
C GLY A 148 -18.81 6.80 7.29
N SER A 149 -17.89 6.27 8.10
CA SER A 149 -18.17 5.94 9.50
C SER A 149 -18.45 7.21 10.31
N VAL A 150 -19.57 7.19 11.05
CA VAL A 150 -19.94 8.27 11.98
C VAL A 150 -18.92 8.45 13.10
N SER A 151 -18.17 7.39 13.41
CA SER A 151 -17.12 7.37 14.44
C SER A 151 -15.88 8.18 14.02
N VAL A 152 -15.68 8.40 12.72
CA VAL A 152 -14.50 9.08 12.16
C VAL A 152 -14.81 10.50 11.70
N LYS A 153 -15.91 10.67 10.96
CA LYS A 153 -16.34 11.97 10.45
C LYS A 153 -17.88 12.03 10.47
N PRO A 154 -18.50 12.58 11.53
CA PRO A 154 -19.94 12.74 11.56
C PRO A 154 -20.39 13.71 10.46
N ALA A 155 -21.62 13.54 9.98
CA ALA A 155 -22.23 14.48 9.06
C ALA A 155 -22.31 15.88 9.70
N LYS A 156 -22.28 16.94 8.88
CA LYS A 156 -22.23 18.34 9.33
C LYS A 156 -23.35 18.72 10.31
N ASP A 157 -24.48 18.00 10.26
CA ASP A 157 -25.67 18.26 11.07
C ASP A 157 -25.77 17.36 12.32
N VAL A 158 -24.77 16.50 12.57
CA VAL A 158 -24.76 15.54 13.68
C VAL A 158 -23.76 15.99 14.75
N SER A 159 -24.15 15.87 16.01
CA SER A 159 -23.34 16.26 17.17
C SER A 159 -21.95 15.58 17.19
N ILE A 160 -20.92 16.38 17.45
CA ILE A 160 -19.49 15.99 17.60
C ILE A 160 -19.29 14.84 18.61
N SER A 161 -20.24 14.61 19.51
CA SER A 161 -20.23 13.56 20.54
C SER A 161 -20.16 12.11 20.03
N ARG A 162 -20.37 11.85 18.74
CA ARG A 162 -20.23 10.51 18.14
C ARG A 162 -18.84 10.21 17.59
N ILE A 163 -17.93 11.16 17.63
CA ILE A 163 -16.53 10.95 17.20
C ILE A 163 -15.84 10.07 18.24
N ASP A 164 -15.29 8.97 17.76
CA ASP A 164 -14.35 8.16 18.52
C ASP A 164 -12.92 8.63 18.17
N PRO A 165 -12.16 9.21 19.12
CA PRO A 165 -10.82 9.71 18.85
C PRO A 165 -9.87 8.60 18.38
N ASP A 166 -10.05 7.37 18.85
CA ASP A 166 -9.24 6.22 18.42
C ASP A 166 -9.57 5.88 16.96
N ALA A 167 -10.85 5.88 16.59
CA ALA A 167 -11.27 5.61 15.22
C ALA A 167 -10.72 6.68 14.26
N GLN A 168 -10.80 7.96 14.64
CA GLN A 168 -10.26 9.06 13.86
C GLN A 168 -8.74 8.96 13.70
N GLN A 169 -8.02 8.59 14.78
CA GLN A 169 -6.57 8.37 14.74
C GLN A 169 -6.19 7.16 13.87
N ILE A 170 -6.94 6.06 13.94
CA ILE A 170 -6.73 4.88 13.08
C ILE A 170 -6.92 5.27 11.61
N TYR A 171 -8.00 5.97 11.28
CA TYR A 171 -8.28 6.39 9.91
C TYR A 171 -7.21 7.35 9.37
N SER A 172 -6.81 8.35 10.16
CA SER A 172 -5.71 9.27 9.82
C SER A 172 -4.39 8.53 9.57
N ASN A 173 -4.06 7.52 10.40
CA ASN A 173 -2.88 6.69 10.21
C ASN A 173 -2.97 5.83 8.93
N LEU A 174 -4.13 5.24 8.63
CA LEU A 174 -4.35 4.47 7.42
C LEU A 174 -4.16 5.33 6.16
N LEU A 175 -4.79 6.51 6.12
CA LEU A 175 -4.66 7.47 5.01
C LEU A 175 -3.20 7.89 4.80
N THR A 176 -2.54 8.32 5.86
CA THR A 176 -1.15 8.77 5.74
C THR A 176 -0.23 7.61 5.36
N ASN A 177 -0.37 6.41 5.92
CA ASN A 177 0.49 5.27 5.58
C ASN A 177 0.24 4.75 4.16
N ALA A 178 -0.99 4.80 3.67
CA ALA A 178 -1.29 4.54 2.26
C ALA A 178 -0.57 5.56 1.34
N ALA A 179 -0.58 6.85 1.70
CA ALA A 179 0.16 7.89 0.97
C ALA A 179 1.68 7.62 0.97
N LEU A 180 2.24 7.17 2.10
CA LEU A 180 3.65 6.77 2.17
C LEU A 180 3.96 5.59 1.22
N CYS A 181 3.09 4.58 1.16
CA CYS A 181 3.27 3.45 0.26
C CYS A 181 3.29 3.91 -1.21
N LEU A 182 2.41 4.83 -1.60
CA LEU A 182 2.41 5.39 -2.97
C LEU A 182 3.72 6.12 -3.30
N LEU A 183 4.25 6.93 -2.37
CA LEU A 183 5.54 7.59 -2.54
C LEU A 183 6.68 6.57 -2.72
N LYS A 184 6.68 5.51 -1.91
CA LYS A 184 7.70 4.44 -1.98
C LYS A 184 7.61 3.63 -3.27
N ILE A 185 6.41 3.30 -3.73
CA ILE A 185 6.19 2.62 -5.02
C ILE A 185 6.70 3.48 -6.18
N ALA A 186 6.49 4.79 -6.14
CA ALA A 186 6.97 5.70 -7.19
C ALA A 186 8.50 5.88 -7.17
N SER A 187 9.13 5.88 -6.00
CA SER A 187 10.60 5.96 -5.88
C SER A 187 11.31 4.65 -6.20
N HIS A 188 10.66 3.51 -5.95
CA HIS A 188 11.17 2.17 -6.23
C HIS A 188 10.12 1.38 -7.01
N PRO A 189 9.95 1.65 -8.32
CA PRO A 189 9.06 0.84 -9.13
C PRO A 189 9.59 -0.59 -9.16
N GLU A 190 8.89 -1.51 -8.51
CA GLU A 190 9.16 -2.94 -8.69
C GLU A 190 9.04 -3.26 -10.19
N LYS A 191 9.97 -4.07 -10.71
CA LYS A 191 9.81 -4.62 -12.06
C LYS A 191 8.46 -5.35 -12.08
N PRO A 192 7.58 -5.11 -13.08
CA PRO A 192 6.28 -5.77 -13.11
C PRO A 192 6.50 -7.28 -13.14
N ALA A 193 6.21 -7.95 -12.02
CA ALA A 193 6.10 -9.38 -11.98
C ALA A 193 4.95 -9.76 -12.91
N THR A 194 5.25 -10.62 -13.87
CA THR A 194 4.36 -11.13 -14.91
C THR A 194 3.05 -11.66 -14.33
N ILE A 195 2.04 -10.80 -14.20
CA ILE A 195 0.62 -11.17 -14.23
C ILE A 195 -0.09 -10.13 -15.08
N SER A 196 -0.84 -10.67 -16.03
CA SER A 196 -1.37 -10.05 -17.25
C SER A 196 -2.15 -8.75 -17.02
N THR A 197 -2.00 -7.84 -18.01
CA THR A 197 -2.81 -6.64 -18.27
C THR A 197 -2.52 -5.43 -17.39
N GLY A 198 -1.59 -4.58 -17.83
CA GLY A 198 -1.52 -3.23 -17.26
C GLY A 198 -0.35 -2.43 -17.79
N LYS A 199 -0.65 -1.39 -18.57
CA LYS A 199 0.31 -0.32 -18.86
C LYS A 199 0.92 0.19 -17.53
N PRO A 200 2.21 0.54 -17.49
CA PRO A 200 2.81 1.11 -16.28
C PRO A 200 1.98 2.31 -15.82
N VAL A 201 1.59 2.31 -14.54
CA VAL A 201 0.81 3.41 -13.97
C VAL A 201 1.72 4.64 -13.96
N SER A 202 1.31 5.70 -14.66
CA SER A 202 2.05 6.97 -14.67
C SER A 202 2.28 7.49 -13.24
N THR A 203 3.49 7.96 -12.96
CA THR A 203 3.87 8.61 -11.69
C THR A 203 2.89 9.72 -11.32
N GLU A 204 2.40 10.47 -12.30
CA GLU A 204 1.42 11.53 -12.09
C GLU A 204 0.11 11.01 -11.47
N LYS A 205 -0.39 9.85 -11.95
CA LYS A 205 -1.61 9.24 -11.41
C LYS A 205 -1.40 8.74 -9.98
N LEU A 206 -0.24 8.14 -9.69
CA LEU A 206 0.11 7.72 -8.33
C LEU A 206 0.19 8.92 -7.38
N MET A 207 0.83 10.00 -7.80
CA MET A 207 0.96 11.21 -6.98
C MET A 207 -0.36 11.92 -6.77
N ARG A 208 -1.25 11.94 -7.77
CA ARG A 208 -2.61 12.46 -7.60
C ARG A 208 -3.40 11.70 -6.53
N HIS A 209 -3.29 10.37 -6.51
CA HIS A 209 -3.89 9.56 -5.44
C HIS A 209 -3.23 9.81 -4.08
N CYS A 210 -1.91 10.01 -4.04
CA CYS A 210 -1.19 10.35 -2.81
C CYS A 210 -1.68 11.67 -2.21
N ILE A 211 -1.82 12.71 -3.05
CA ILE A 211 -2.32 14.02 -2.64
C ILE A 211 -3.74 13.90 -2.07
N ASN A 212 -4.66 13.21 -2.75
CA ASN A 212 -6.03 13.03 -2.27
C ASN A 212 -6.09 12.35 -0.89
N LEU A 213 -5.26 11.33 -0.65
CA LEU A 213 -5.17 10.68 0.66
C LEU A 213 -4.65 11.63 1.74
N CYS A 214 -3.69 12.51 1.40
CA CYS A 214 -3.19 13.51 2.32
C CYS A 214 -4.24 14.59 2.61
N GLU A 215 -4.97 15.07 1.59
CA GLU A 215 -6.08 16.01 1.75
C GLU A 215 -7.15 15.45 2.69
N LYS A 216 -7.58 14.20 2.49
CA LYS A 216 -8.51 13.50 3.39
C LYS A 216 -7.98 13.44 4.83
N ALA A 217 -6.68 13.26 5.03
CA ALA A 217 -6.08 13.24 6.37
C ALA A 217 -6.05 14.65 7.01
N LEU A 218 -5.85 15.69 6.20
CA LEU A 218 -5.83 17.09 6.64
C LEU A 218 -7.23 17.64 6.93
N GLU A 219 -8.27 17.09 6.30
CA GLU A 219 -9.66 17.37 6.67
C GLU A 219 -9.99 16.92 8.11
N LEU A 220 -9.26 15.93 8.63
CA LEU A 220 -9.43 15.40 10.00
C LEU A 220 -8.53 16.12 11.00
N ASP A 221 -7.27 16.35 10.62
CA ASP A 221 -6.28 17.08 11.41
C ASP A 221 -5.42 17.95 10.49
N GLN A 222 -5.72 19.25 10.46
CA GLN A 222 -4.97 20.23 9.67
C GLN A 222 -3.50 20.35 10.12
N ASN A 223 -3.19 19.96 11.36
CA ASN A 223 -1.86 19.96 11.94
C ASN A 223 -1.19 18.58 11.85
N ASN A 224 -1.60 17.73 10.90
CA ASN A 224 -0.94 16.46 10.63
C ASN A 224 0.34 16.66 9.82
N ALA A 225 1.47 16.77 10.52
CA ALA A 225 2.79 16.96 9.91
C ALA A 225 3.17 15.85 8.89
N LYS A 226 2.74 14.60 9.13
CA LYS A 226 3.02 13.48 8.21
C LYS A 226 2.25 13.65 6.90
N ALA A 227 0.99 14.06 6.96
CA ALA A 227 0.17 14.32 5.78
C ALA A 227 0.72 15.49 4.96
N LEU A 228 1.02 16.63 5.62
CA LEU A 228 1.62 17.79 4.95
C LEU A 228 2.94 17.43 4.25
N TYR A 229 3.84 16.76 4.96
CA TYR A 229 5.15 16.42 4.39
C TYR A 229 5.03 15.42 3.22
N ARG A 230 4.20 14.38 3.35
CA ARG A 230 3.96 13.41 2.27
C ARG A 230 3.30 14.05 1.05
N MET A 231 2.40 15.01 1.25
CA MET A 231 1.79 15.81 0.18
C MET A 231 2.83 16.68 -0.55
N ALA A 232 3.72 17.33 0.20
CA ALA A 232 4.83 18.09 -0.37
C ALA A 232 5.75 17.21 -1.23
N GLN A 233 6.10 16.01 -0.74
CA GLN A 233 6.88 15.03 -1.50
C GLN A 233 6.18 14.61 -2.80
N ALA A 234 4.85 14.43 -2.78
CA ALA A 234 4.09 14.09 -3.98
C ALA A 234 4.13 15.22 -5.02
N HIS A 235 3.97 16.48 -4.60
CA HIS A 235 4.12 17.64 -5.50
C HIS A 235 5.53 17.73 -6.09
N ALA A 236 6.57 17.47 -5.29
CA ALA A 236 7.95 17.45 -5.76
C ALA A 236 8.17 16.37 -6.84
N GLN A 237 7.60 15.17 -6.69
CA GLN A 237 7.68 14.11 -7.71
C GLN A 237 6.97 14.50 -9.02
N THR A 238 5.97 15.37 -8.96
CA THR A 238 5.31 15.95 -10.15
C THR A 238 6.00 17.23 -10.68
N LYS A 239 7.23 17.53 -10.22
CA LYS A 239 8.00 18.75 -10.55
C LYS A 239 7.31 20.08 -10.17
N SER A 240 6.28 20.02 -9.34
CA SER A 240 5.59 21.19 -8.79
C SER A 240 6.32 21.73 -7.55
N TYR A 241 7.59 22.11 -7.72
CA TYR A 241 8.50 22.43 -6.61
C TYR A 241 8.05 23.62 -5.76
N GLU A 242 7.39 24.61 -6.37
CA GLU A 242 6.86 25.77 -5.62
C GLU A 242 5.80 25.37 -4.60
N TYR A 243 4.81 24.56 -5.02
CA TYR A 243 3.81 24.00 -4.11
C TYR A 243 4.43 23.07 -3.08
N ALA A 244 5.42 22.25 -3.47
CA ALA A 244 6.14 21.37 -2.55
C ALA A 244 6.81 22.16 -1.42
N SER A 245 7.55 23.22 -1.73
CA SER A 245 8.21 24.07 -0.73
C SER A 245 7.21 24.77 0.19
N LEU A 246 6.12 25.33 -0.36
CA LEU A 246 5.08 26.00 0.44
C LEU A 246 4.42 25.05 1.45
N ILE A 247 4.04 23.85 1.00
CA ILE A 247 3.43 22.84 1.88
C ILE A 247 4.47 22.30 2.88
N GLY A 248 5.72 22.12 2.44
CA GLY A 248 6.84 21.72 3.30
C GLY A 248 7.06 22.72 4.45
N GLN A 249 7.02 24.03 4.18
CA GLN A 249 7.14 25.06 5.21
C GLN A 249 6.00 24.99 6.25
N LYS A 250 4.77 24.69 5.81
CA LYS A 250 3.66 24.41 6.74
C LYS A 250 3.95 23.20 7.62
N ALA A 251 4.48 22.12 7.05
CA ALA A 251 4.87 20.94 7.82
C ALA A 251 5.96 21.27 8.87
N VAL A 252 6.95 22.08 8.50
CA VAL A 252 7.99 22.58 9.43
C VAL A 252 7.39 23.38 10.58
N ALA A 253 6.48 24.31 10.29
CA ALA A 253 5.81 25.11 11.31
C ALA A 253 5.05 24.23 12.32
N VAL A 254 4.31 23.22 11.82
CA VAL A 254 3.61 22.25 12.66
C VAL A 254 4.58 21.42 13.49
N LEU A 255 5.68 20.92 12.91
CA LEU A 255 6.69 20.14 13.66
C LEU A 255 7.32 20.97 14.78
N LYS A 256 7.70 22.22 14.50
CA LYS A 256 8.23 23.17 15.49
C LYS A 256 7.23 23.42 16.62
N SER A 257 5.96 23.65 16.28
CA SER A 257 4.89 23.84 17.29
C SER A 257 4.70 22.63 18.21
N LYS A 258 5.00 21.43 17.73
CA LYS A 258 4.93 20.16 18.48
C LYS A 258 6.25 19.79 19.17
N GLY A 259 7.28 20.64 19.11
CA GLY A 259 8.61 20.37 19.69
C GLY A 259 9.38 19.26 18.96
N LEU A 260 9.02 18.92 17.72
CA LEU A 260 9.68 17.88 16.92
C LEU A 260 10.74 18.50 15.99
N ASN A 261 11.81 17.75 15.71
CA ASN A 261 12.90 18.20 14.83
C ASN A 261 12.45 18.29 13.36
N PRO A 262 12.47 19.48 12.72
CA PRO A 262 12.06 19.68 11.34
C PRO A 262 13.18 19.48 10.31
N ALA A 263 14.43 19.21 10.73
CA ALA A 263 15.60 19.25 9.86
C ALA A 263 15.47 18.41 8.57
N ALA A 264 14.87 17.21 8.66
CA ALA A 264 14.66 16.36 7.48
C ALA A 264 13.74 17.00 6.43
N VAL A 265 12.73 17.76 6.88
CA VAL A 265 11.81 18.49 6.00
C VAL A 265 12.51 19.72 5.43
N GLU A 266 13.28 20.45 6.24
CA GLU A 266 14.03 21.63 5.81
C GLU A 266 15.09 21.29 4.73
N ILE A 267 15.80 20.16 4.89
CA ILE A 267 16.72 19.65 3.86
C ILE A 267 15.97 19.37 2.56
N SER A 268 14.81 18.71 2.65
CA SER A 268 14.00 18.40 1.46
C SER A 268 13.52 19.67 0.75
N ILE A 269 13.09 20.69 1.51
CA ILE A 269 12.70 22.00 0.94
C ILE A 269 13.88 22.64 0.20
N SER A 270 15.08 22.64 0.78
CA SER A 270 16.29 23.16 0.10
C SER A 270 16.52 22.43 -1.23
N THR A 271 16.42 21.10 -1.24
CA THR A 271 16.60 20.33 -2.48
C THR A 271 15.53 20.65 -3.54
N TRP A 272 14.29 20.89 -3.13
CA TRP A 272 13.22 21.27 -4.05
C TRP A 272 13.41 22.69 -4.60
N GLU A 273 13.91 23.62 -3.79
CA GLU A 273 14.22 24.99 -4.23
C GLU A 273 15.41 25.05 -5.19
N GLU A 274 16.42 24.19 -4.98
CA GLU A 274 17.52 24.01 -5.93
C GLU A 274 17.01 23.42 -7.25
N ALA A 275 16.19 22.37 -7.20
CA ALA A 275 15.56 21.78 -8.38
C ALA A 275 14.68 22.79 -9.13
N ARG A 276 13.96 23.66 -8.40
CA ARG A 276 13.17 24.76 -8.97
C ARG A 276 14.05 25.76 -9.72
N ARG A 277 15.18 26.16 -9.11
CA ARG A 277 16.14 27.09 -9.73
C ARG A 277 16.79 26.47 -10.96
N ALA A 278 17.15 25.18 -10.90
CA ALA A 278 17.70 24.45 -12.02
C ALA A 278 16.71 24.36 -13.19
N ALA A 279 15.44 24.01 -12.94
CA ALA A 279 14.41 23.94 -13.97
C ALA A 279 14.17 25.30 -14.66
N LYS A 280 14.13 26.40 -13.90
CA LYS A 280 14.03 27.75 -14.47
C LYS A 280 15.24 28.13 -15.33
N ARG A 281 16.44 27.70 -14.93
CA ARG A 281 17.66 27.95 -15.71
C ARG A 281 17.64 27.17 -17.02
N GLU A 282 17.24 25.91 -17.00
CA GLU A 282 17.10 25.06 -18.19
C GLU A 282 16.08 25.66 -19.18
N GLU A 283 14.92 26.13 -18.68
CA GLU A 283 13.93 26.83 -19.50
C GLU A 283 14.50 28.11 -20.13
N TYR A 284 15.20 28.93 -19.34
CA TYR A 284 15.86 30.14 -19.84
C TYR A 284 16.91 29.82 -20.90
N GLU A 285 17.77 28.82 -20.68
CA GLU A 285 18.80 28.38 -21.63
C GLU A 285 18.18 27.82 -22.92
N HIS A 286 17.06 27.09 -22.81
CA HIS A 286 16.31 26.60 -23.96
C HIS A 286 15.74 27.74 -24.79
N VAL A 287 15.06 28.71 -24.15
CA VAL A 287 14.53 29.90 -24.84
C VAL A 287 15.65 30.75 -25.44
N HIS A 288 16.75 30.94 -24.70
CA HIS A 288 17.90 31.72 -25.16
C HIS A 288 18.57 31.08 -26.38
N SER A 289 18.80 29.76 -26.35
CA SER A 289 19.39 29.03 -27.49
C SER A 289 18.47 29.03 -28.71
N ALA A 290 17.16 28.86 -28.53
CA ALA A 290 16.18 28.96 -29.60
C ALA A 290 16.16 30.36 -30.23
N PHE A 291 16.20 31.41 -29.40
CA PHE A 291 16.30 32.79 -29.85
C PHE A 291 17.58 33.06 -30.65
N LEU A 292 18.74 32.64 -30.15
CA LEU A 292 20.03 32.80 -30.84
C LEU A 292 20.04 32.06 -32.18
N THR A 293 19.50 30.84 -32.21
CA THR A 293 19.39 30.04 -33.45
C THR A 293 18.55 30.79 -34.48
N ARG A 294 17.39 31.30 -34.06
CA ARG A 294 16.51 32.08 -34.95
C ARG A 294 17.15 33.38 -35.42
N ALA A 295 17.87 34.09 -34.56
CA ALA A 295 18.59 35.30 -34.91
C ALA A 295 19.69 35.02 -35.97
N ILE A 296 20.43 33.92 -35.81
CA ILE A 296 21.44 33.47 -36.78
C ILE A 296 20.80 33.13 -38.13
N GLU A 297 19.67 32.41 -38.15
CA GLU A 297 18.93 32.10 -39.39
C GLU A 297 18.48 33.37 -40.12
N LEU A 298 17.87 34.31 -39.40
CA LEU A 298 17.38 35.55 -39.99
C LEU A 298 18.53 36.43 -40.52
N ARG A 299 19.69 36.42 -39.86
CA ARG A 299 20.90 37.07 -40.36
C ARG A 299 21.37 36.43 -41.67
N LYS A 300 21.39 35.10 -41.77
CA LYS A 300 21.75 34.38 -43.02
C LYS A 300 20.78 34.69 -44.17
N GLN A 301 19.51 34.99 -43.85
CA GLN A 301 18.49 35.38 -44.82
C GLN A 301 18.51 36.87 -45.19
N GLY A 302 19.45 37.66 -44.65
CA GLY A 302 19.51 39.12 -44.88
C GLY A 302 18.34 39.89 -44.25
N ARG A 303 17.61 39.27 -43.31
CA ARG A 303 16.41 39.82 -42.67
C ARG A 303 16.67 40.42 -41.29
N LEU A 304 17.90 40.30 -40.78
CA LEU A 304 18.31 40.88 -39.51
C LEU A 304 19.62 41.64 -39.72
N PHE A 305 19.58 42.94 -39.45
CA PHE A 305 20.56 43.98 -39.80
C PHE A 305 20.77 44.10 -41.32
N ALA A 306 20.20 45.16 -41.91
CA ALA A 306 20.59 45.62 -43.24
C ALA A 306 22.03 46.15 -43.18
N ASN A 307 22.83 45.88 -44.22
CA ASN A 307 24.13 46.53 -44.41
C ASN A 307 23.98 48.05 -44.46
#